data_AF-A0A6J1FT53-F1
#
_entry.id   AF-A0A6J1FT53-F1
#
_cell.length_a   1.000
_cell.length_b   1.000
_cell.length_c   1.000
_cell.angle_alpha   90.00
_cell.angle_beta   90.00
_cell.angle_gamma   90.00
#
_symmetry.space_group_name_H-M   'P 1'
#
loop_
_entity.id
_entity.type
_entity.pdbx_description
1 polymer ?
#
loop_
_entity_poly.entity_id
_entity_poly.type
_entity_poly.pdbx_seq_one_letter_code
_entity_poly.pdbx_strand_id
1 'polypeptide(L)'
;MEAKPEESEEKGIRSSISLYSLRLWNQIVAFLPSTRDSNFLWKLSSLLRRRRRKTGLPLPLPLNSINSSVLTVTGWEPAEASRLYDVLGDLLEHCFLNLHSIWKNLQFWQSRAEGTNAQKVYFMICERGPRAFFSGTAQLMRQNFRDGFSLQHVAREASLYIADRITILSNLRCHLAVFVAQVFMEIDKIGAEAVNDQQNSLPSLLVTLNGLFLDLEASICQLHAAHQMDLVDGSFSFPLFEKLPDVNKEGSQWTSCEIGDAINLLYQNLHKLDSFIYILVSKHRKPRKLTQHWLRYTCGAVGLSVCSVWLIQHSSLMGSNDIENWFNEAHNSAVSFFKDHVEQPLISIRDELFDTFRKRHKGVMEVQEVQLTVNSLHRMLLAFSEHTKGQKFPDDASDQEMLAIVMARYEKELMHPIQNLLSGELARALLIQVQKLKLDIETAMLELDQILKANEINFAVLAALPAFFLSLLLLMLLRAWYKQDTRAEGKGRAARLQRRLLVVEVEKAIMQYQSFVDQGRVKDAECRFGLLLYSLGRLYHASEKHAKATGEWLYLRQDILDLGKPGLPTRDKLRITWRMERVYDCLLPTLKRS
;
A
#
# COMPACT_ATOMS: atom_id res chain seq x y z
N MET A 1 -8.90 65.01 -30.78
CA MET A 1 -7.66 64.76 -30.03
C MET A 1 -7.98 63.60 -29.11
N GLU A 2 -7.81 62.38 -29.61
CA GLU A 2 -8.31 61.15 -28.99
C GLU A 2 -7.07 60.30 -28.64
N ALA A 3 -6.84 60.09 -27.34
CA ALA A 3 -5.66 59.42 -26.82
C ALA A 3 -5.92 57.90 -26.73
N LYS A 4 -5.01 57.12 -27.33
CA LYS A 4 -4.96 55.65 -27.25
C LYS A 4 -4.50 55.18 -25.85
N PRO A 5 -4.98 54.03 -25.35
CA PRO A 5 -4.49 53.45 -24.10
C PRO A 5 -3.25 52.55 -24.29
N GLU A 6 -2.50 52.41 -23.20
CA GLU A 6 -1.22 51.73 -23.01
C GLU A 6 -1.32 50.20 -23.16
N GLU A 7 -1.05 49.68 -24.36
CA GLU A 7 -0.93 48.23 -24.63
C GLU A 7 0.53 47.71 -24.54
N SER A 8 1.50 48.59 -24.28
CA SER A 8 2.93 48.26 -24.39
C SER A 8 3.56 47.71 -23.11
N GLU A 9 3.04 48.03 -21.91
CA GLU A 9 3.68 47.61 -20.66
C GLU A 9 3.37 46.16 -20.25
N GLU A 10 2.14 45.68 -20.48
CA GLU A 10 1.75 44.29 -20.15
C GLU A 10 2.50 43.23 -20.98
N LYS A 11 2.83 43.54 -22.24
CA LYS A 11 3.63 42.63 -23.11
C LYS A 11 5.09 42.53 -22.64
N GLY A 12 5.65 43.60 -22.06
CA GLY A 12 6.99 43.60 -21.47
C GLY A 12 7.08 42.71 -20.23
N ILE A 13 6.05 42.70 -19.40
CA ILE A 13 6.01 41.90 -18.16
C ILE A 13 5.80 40.40 -18.48
N ARG A 14 4.91 40.05 -19.42
CA ARG A 14 4.76 38.64 -19.85
C ARG A 14 5.99 38.07 -20.55
N SER A 15 6.69 38.87 -21.36
CA SER A 15 7.91 38.42 -22.04
C SER A 15 9.10 38.29 -21.10
N SER A 16 9.23 39.16 -20.10
CA SER A 16 10.27 39.05 -19.07
C SER A 16 10.04 37.86 -18.12
N ILE A 17 8.80 37.57 -17.72
CA ILE A 17 8.46 36.38 -16.91
C ILE A 17 8.70 35.07 -17.69
N SER A 18 8.41 35.04 -19.00
CA SER A 18 8.70 33.88 -19.84
C SER A 18 10.20 33.65 -20.02
N LEU A 19 11.00 34.72 -20.17
CA LEU A 19 12.45 34.65 -20.29
C LEU A 19 13.14 34.21 -18.98
N TYR A 20 12.64 34.67 -17.83
CA TYR A 20 13.16 34.26 -16.52
C TYR A 20 12.84 32.80 -16.20
N SER A 21 11.62 32.33 -16.50
CA SER A 21 11.26 30.92 -16.34
C SER A 21 12.04 30.00 -17.31
N LEU A 22 12.31 30.45 -18.54
CA LEU A 22 13.14 29.69 -19.49
C LEU A 22 14.61 29.60 -19.03
N ARG A 23 15.17 30.66 -18.43
CA ARG A 23 16.55 30.64 -17.89
C ARG A 23 16.67 29.74 -16.67
N LEU A 24 15.72 29.81 -15.75
CA LEU A 24 15.69 28.91 -14.60
C LEU A 24 15.52 27.45 -15.03
N TRP A 25 14.67 27.20 -16.04
CA TRP A 25 14.52 25.85 -16.60
C TRP A 25 15.81 25.36 -17.28
N ASN A 26 16.51 26.20 -18.02
CA ASN A 26 17.79 25.85 -18.63
C ASN A 26 18.91 25.65 -17.60
N GLN A 27 18.90 26.38 -16.48
CA GLN A 27 19.83 26.15 -15.36
C GLN A 27 19.52 24.85 -14.60
N ILE A 28 18.24 24.52 -14.42
CA ILE A 28 17.81 23.24 -13.82
C ILE A 28 18.13 22.07 -14.74
N VAL A 29 17.92 22.22 -16.05
CA VAL A 29 18.28 21.22 -17.07
C VAL A 29 19.80 21.07 -17.20
N ALA A 30 20.59 22.13 -16.97
CA ALA A 30 22.06 22.04 -16.91
C ALA A 30 22.57 21.31 -15.64
N PHE A 31 21.80 21.32 -14.54
CA PHE A 31 22.08 20.54 -13.33
C PHE A 31 21.61 19.07 -13.41
N LEU A 32 20.69 18.77 -14.34
CA LEU A 32 20.32 17.40 -14.68
C LEU A 32 21.41 16.82 -15.61
N PRO A 33 22.15 15.78 -15.21
CA PRO A 33 23.13 15.17 -16.09
C PRO A 33 22.41 14.72 -17.37
N SER A 34 22.91 15.18 -18.53
CA SER A 34 22.33 14.83 -19.81
C SER A 34 22.25 13.31 -19.93
N THR A 35 21.09 12.79 -20.32
CA THR A 35 20.79 11.35 -20.41
C THR A 35 21.54 10.64 -21.54
N ARG A 36 22.61 11.25 -22.10
CA ARG A 36 23.32 10.77 -23.27
C ARG A 36 24.60 10.00 -22.94
N ASP A 37 25.15 10.14 -21.73
CA ASP A 37 26.33 9.38 -21.29
C ASP A 37 25.92 8.17 -20.44
N SER A 38 25.50 7.10 -21.11
CA SER A 38 25.29 5.76 -20.53
C SER A 38 26.52 5.28 -19.73
N ASN A 39 27.72 5.75 -20.10
CA ASN A 39 28.99 5.42 -19.46
C ASN A 39 29.15 6.03 -18.05
N PHE A 40 28.55 7.19 -17.75
CA PHE A 40 28.72 7.85 -16.44
C PHE A 40 27.81 7.26 -15.37
N LEU A 41 26.53 7.03 -15.71
CA LEU A 41 25.61 6.30 -14.83
C LEU A 41 26.07 4.86 -14.59
N TRP A 42 26.71 4.23 -15.59
CA TRP A 42 27.36 2.94 -15.41
C TRP A 42 28.58 3.03 -14.48
N LYS A 43 29.51 3.98 -14.66
CA LYS A 43 30.66 4.19 -13.75
C LYS A 43 30.23 4.42 -12.31
N LEU A 44 29.17 5.21 -12.09
CA LEU A 44 28.60 5.37 -10.74
C LEU A 44 27.97 4.07 -10.25
N SER A 45 27.27 3.32 -11.11
CA SER A 45 26.70 2.02 -10.76
C SER A 45 27.75 0.95 -10.50
N SER A 46 28.89 0.96 -11.18
CA SER A 46 29.99 0.01 -11.00
C SER A 46 30.79 0.35 -9.73
N LEU A 47 30.97 1.63 -9.41
CA LEU A 47 31.49 2.10 -8.13
C LEU A 47 30.56 1.77 -6.95
N LEU A 48 29.24 1.91 -7.13
CA LEU A 48 28.23 1.49 -6.15
C LEU A 48 28.07 -0.04 -6.08
N ARG A 49 28.36 -0.79 -7.16
CA ARG A 49 28.31 -2.27 -7.21
C ARG A 49 29.55 -2.93 -6.60
N ARG A 50 30.75 -2.35 -6.75
CA ARG A 50 31.97 -2.83 -6.09
C ARG A 50 31.84 -2.90 -4.56
N ARG A 51 30.89 -2.16 -3.97
CA ARG A 51 30.59 -2.16 -2.53
C ARG A 51 29.43 -3.08 -2.12
N ARG A 52 28.79 -3.79 -3.07
CA ARG A 52 27.74 -4.77 -2.78
C ARG A 52 28.40 -6.12 -2.47
N ARG A 53 28.05 -6.71 -1.32
CA ARG A 53 28.46 -8.08 -0.95
C ARG A 53 28.08 -9.05 -2.09
N LYS A 54 29.01 -9.92 -2.53
CA LYS A 54 28.82 -10.96 -3.58
C LYS A 54 27.42 -11.56 -3.47
N THR A 55 26.53 -11.26 -4.42
CA THR A 55 25.13 -11.69 -4.43
C THR A 55 24.94 -12.93 -5.31
N GLY A 56 25.36 -14.10 -4.83
CA GLY A 56 25.21 -15.34 -5.60
C GLY A 56 25.28 -16.61 -4.78
N LEU A 57 24.71 -17.69 -5.32
CA LEU A 57 25.02 -19.05 -4.88
C LEU A 57 26.54 -19.24 -5.00
N PRO A 58 27.24 -19.73 -3.96
CA PRO A 58 28.66 -20.04 -4.09
C PRO A 58 28.88 -21.02 -5.24
N LEU A 59 29.97 -20.85 -5.99
CA LEU A 59 30.43 -21.84 -6.96
C LEU A 59 30.52 -23.22 -6.27
N PRO A 60 30.18 -24.32 -6.96
CA PRO A 60 30.15 -25.68 -6.37
C PRO A 60 31.55 -26.16 -5.94
N LEU A 61 32.61 -25.47 -6.37
CA LEU A 61 33.98 -25.76 -6.04
C LEU A 61 34.33 -25.46 -4.57
N PRO A 62 35.03 -26.37 -3.88
CA PRO A 62 35.51 -26.12 -2.52
C PRO A 62 36.63 -25.10 -2.54
N LEU A 63 36.32 -23.85 -2.17
CA LEU A 63 37.28 -22.77 -1.97
C LEU A 63 38.38 -23.09 -0.92
N ASN A 64 38.26 -24.20 -0.19
CA ASN A 64 39.12 -24.55 0.93
C ASN A 64 40.16 -25.65 0.65
N SER A 65 40.12 -26.35 -0.49
CA SER A 65 41.15 -27.37 -0.82
C SER A 65 42.32 -26.83 -1.65
N ILE A 66 42.18 -25.61 -2.22
CA ILE A 66 43.18 -25.00 -3.11
C ILE A 66 44.14 -24.09 -2.32
N ASN A 67 44.49 -24.45 -1.08
CA ASN A 67 45.50 -23.71 -0.33
C ASN A 67 46.90 -24.33 -0.53
N SER A 68 47.73 -23.51 -1.19
CA SER A 68 49.18 -23.36 -1.10
C SER A 68 50.13 -24.50 -1.49
N SER A 69 49.82 -25.79 -1.32
CA SER A 69 50.84 -26.84 -1.51
C SER A 69 50.83 -27.55 -2.86
N VAL A 70 49.74 -27.45 -3.65
CA VAL A 70 49.61 -28.13 -4.95
C VAL A 70 49.85 -27.19 -6.14
N LEU A 71 49.67 -25.88 -5.95
CA LEU A 71 49.81 -24.88 -7.01
C LEU A 71 51.27 -24.59 -7.41
N THR A 72 52.24 -25.02 -6.61
CA THR A 72 53.67 -24.83 -6.88
C THR A 72 54.24 -25.84 -7.87
N VAL A 73 53.50 -26.91 -8.20
CA VAL A 73 53.97 -27.99 -9.08
C VAL A 73 53.60 -27.76 -10.55
N THR A 74 52.62 -26.90 -10.85
CA THR A 74 51.99 -26.81 -12.18
C THR A 74 52.38 -25.59 -13.03
N GLY A 75 53.37 -24.79 -12.63
CA GLY A 75 53.82 -23.63 -13.43
C GLY A 75 52.82 -22.48 -13.54
N TRP A 76 51.77 -22.46 -12.70
CA TRP A 76 50.75 -21.40 -12.63
C TRP A 76 51.08 -20.39 -11.54
N GLU A 77 50.83 -19.11 -11.79
CA GLU A 77 50.77 -18.15 -10.70
C GLU A 77 49.43 -18.27 -9.94
N PRO A 78 49.42 -18.33 -8.60
CA PRO A 78 48.20 -18.32 -7.79
C PRO A 78 47.26 -17.16 -8.10
N ALA A 79 47.81 -16.06 -8.63
CA ALA A 79 47.06 -14.91 -9.07
C ALA A 79 46.10 -15.23 -10.23
N GLU A 80 46.49 -16.05 -11.20
CA GLU A 80 45.69 -16.29 -12.41
C GLU A 80 44.50 -17.22 -12.16
N ALA A 81 44.69 -18.28 -11.37
CA ALA A 81 43.61 -19.13 -10.90
C ALA A 81 42.59 -18.34 -10.08
N SER A 82 43.07 -17.50 -9.14
CA SER A 82 42.18 -16.66 -8.34
C SER A 82 41.38 -15.66 -9.19
N ARG A 83 42.01 -15.06 -10.20
CA ARG A 83 41.34 -14.17 -11.17
C ARG A 83 40.25 -14.90 -11.96
N LEU A 84 40.52 -16.10 -12.45
CA LEU A 84 39.53 -16.88 -13.19
C LEU A 84 38.31 -17.23 -12.33
N TYR A 85 38.52 -17.63 -11.07
CA TYR A 85 37.40 -17.89 -10.15
C TYR A 85 36.60 -16.64 -9.79
N ASP A 86 37.27 -15.51 -9.61
CA ASP A 86 36.56 -14.24 -9.41
C ASP A 86 35.74 -13.86 -10.65
N VAL A 87 36.27 -14.06 -11.86
CA VAL A 87 35.55 -13.80 -13.12
C VAL A 87 34.35 -14.72 -13.30
N LEU A 88 34.48 -16.01 -12.96
CA LEU A 88 33.36 -16.96 -12.97
C LEU A 88 32.27 -16.57 -11.96
N GLY A 89 32.68 -16.15 -10.76
CA GLY A 89 31.77 -15.65 -9.73
C GLY A 89 31.03 -14.40 -10.20
N ASP A 90 31.75 -13.45 -10.79
CA ASP A 90 31.19 -12.23 -11.36
C ASP A 90 30.23 -12.57 -12.51
N LEU A 91 30.57 -13.51 -13.39
CA LEU A 91 29.71 -13.95 -14.49
C LEU A 91 28.37 -14.47 -13.98
N LEU A 92 28.38 -15.38 -13.00
CA LEU A 92 27.15 -15.90 -12.40
C LEU A 92 26.34 -14.80 -11.70
N GLU A 93 26.99 -13.90 -10.97
CA GLU A 93 26.33 -12.78 -10.30
C GLU A 93 25.64 -11.84 -11.31
N HIS A 94 26.32 -11.46 -12.38
CA HIS A 94 25.75 -10.62 -13.44
C HIS A 94 24.58 -11.34 -14.15
N CYS A 95 24.73 -12.63 -14.45
CA CYS A 95 23.64 -13.44 -15.00
C CYS A 95 22.43 -13.51 -14.07
N PHE A 96 22.61 -13.71 -12.76
CA PHE A 96 21.52 -13.71 -11.79
C PHE A 96 20.85 -12.35 -11.64
N LEU A 97 21.62 -11.25 -11.67
CA LEU A 97 21.07 -9.89 -11.67
C LEU A 97 20.23 -9.62 -12.91
N ASN A 98 20.70 -10.07 -14.08
CA ASN A 98 19.98 -9.97 -15.34
C ASN A 98 18.71 -10.83 -15.34
N LEU A 99 18.78 -12.09 -14.90
CA LEU A 99 17.62 -12.96 -14.68
C LEU A 99 16.62 -12.32 -13.72
N HIS A 100 17.08 -11.67 -12.65
CA HIS A 100 16.22 -10.96 -11.72
C HIS A 100 15.50 -9.77 -12.36
N SER A 101 16.23 -8.99 -13.17
CA SER A 101 15.66 -7.88 -13.93
C SER A 101 14.58 -8.37 -14.89
N ILE A 102 14.86 -9.43 -15.65
CA ILE A 102 13.90 -10.05 -16.59
C ILE A 102 12.68 -10.58 -15.83
N TRP A 103 12.89 -11.37 -14.77
CA TRP A 103 11.83 -11.93 -13.93
C TRP A 103 10.90 -10.84 -13.36
N LYS A 104 11.46 -9.73 -12.85
CA LYS A 104 10.68 -8.62 -12.29
C LYS A 104 9.79 -7.90 -13.32
N ASN A 105 10.21 -7.90 -14.58
CA ASN A 105 9.42 -7.37 -15.69
C ASN A 105 8.40 -8.42 -16.17
N LEU A 106 8.80 -9.68 -16.30
CA LEU A 106 7.92 -10.79 -16.70
C LEU A 106 6.73 -10.92 -15.74
N GLN A 107 6.98 -10.93 -14.43
CA GLN A 107 5.93 -11.01 -13.40
C GLN A 107 4.92 -9.86 -13.49
N PHE A 108 5.40 -8.65 -13.83
CA PHE A 108 4.51 -7.53 -14.05
C PHE A 108 3.60 -7.76 -15.26
N TRP A 109 4.17 -8.19 -16.39
CA TRP A 109 3.38 -8.44 -17.60
C TRP A 109 2.42 -9.62 -17.44
N GLN A 110 2.83 -10.70 -16.76
CA GLN A 110 1.96 -11.82 -16.40
C GLN A 110 0.77 -11.38 -15.53
N SER A 111 1.02 -10.57 -14.50
CA SER A 111 -0.07 -10.03 -13.66
C SER A 111 -1.05 -9.15 -14.44
N ARG A 112 -0.59 -8.49 -15.52
CA ARG A 112 -1.45 -7.69 -16.39
C ARG A 112 -2.17 -8.55 -17.44
N ALA A 113 -1.60 -9.68 -17.83
CA ALA A 113 -2.23 -10.64 -18.72
C ALA A 113 -3.42 -11.35 -18.06
N GLU A 114 -3.34 -11.64 -16.76
CA GLU A 114 -4.42 -12.20 -15.95
C GLU A 114 -5.57 -11.21 -15.68
N GLY A 115 -5.33 -9.91 -15.89
CA GLY A 115 -6.33 -8.87 -15.68
C GLY A 115 -7.49 -8.88 -16.68
N THR A 116 -8.57 -8.19 -16.33
CA THR A 116 -9.75 -8.04 -17.21
C THR A 116 -9.44 -7.20 -18.45
N ASN A 117 -10.24 -7.35 -19.51
CA ASN A 117 -10.07 -6.56 -20.74
C ASN A 117 -10.11 -5.05 -20.46
N ALA A 118 -10.96 -4.60 -19.53
CA ALA A 118 -11.01 -3.20 -19.09
C ALA A 118 -9.69 -2.74 -18.45
N GLN A 119 -9.06 -3.57 -17.61
CA GLN A 119 -7.76 -3.26 -17.00
C GLN A 119 -6.63 -3.19 -18.05
N LYS A 120 -6.68 -4.05 -19.07
CA LYS A 120 -5.73 -4.05 -20.19
C LYS A 120 -5.87 -2.79 -21.05
N VAL A 121 -7.10 -2.38 -21.36
CA VAL A 121 -7.38 -1.13 -22.08
C VAL A 121 -6.95 0.08 -21.25
N TYR A 122 -7.29 0.11 -19.95
CA TYR A 122 -6.85 1.18 -19.04
C TYR A 122 -5.33 1.29 -18.99
N PHE A 123 -4.62 0.15 -18.94
CA PHE A 123 -3.17 0.14 -18.99
C PHE A 123 -2.64 0.78 -20.28
N MET A 124 -3.19 0.37 -21.43
CA MET A 124 -2.77 0.87 -22.74
C MET A 124 -2.95 2.38 -22.90
N ILE A 125 -4.05 2.92 -22.37
CA ILE A 125 -4.36 4.34 -22.49
C ILE A 125 -3.63 5.15 -21.41
N CYS A 126 -3.82 4.80 -20.14
CA CYS A 126 -3.46 5.64 -19.00
C CYS A 126 -2.10 5.32 -18.38
N GLU A 127 -1.70 4.04 -18.26
CA GLU A 127 -0.54 3.69 -17.44
C GLU A 127 0.81 3.65 -18.19
N ARG A 128 0.80 3.77 -19.52
CA ARG A 128 2.03 3.82 -20.35
C ARG A 128 2.80 5.14 -20.23
N GLY A 129 2.15 6.18 -19.69
CA GLY A 129 2.71 7.52 -19.49
C GLY A 129 2.08 8.58 -20.39
N PRO A 130 2.41 9.87 -20.17
CA PRO A 130 1.70 10.98 -20.80
C PRO A 130 1.86 11.01 -22.32
N ARG A 131 3.06 10.76 -22.86
CA ARG A 131 3.30 10.73 -24.31
C ARG A 131 2.47 9.64 -25.00
N ALA A 132 2.46 8.44 -24.41
CA ALA A 132 1.70 7.31 -24.92
C ALA A 132 0.18 7.54 -24.79
N PHE A 133 -0.27 8.24 -23.74
CA PHE A 133 -1.66 8.66 -23.58
C PHE A 133 -2.07 9.58 -24.73
N PHE A 134 -1.34 10.68 -24.99
CA PHE A 134 -1.68 11.62 -26.06
C PHE A 134 -1.59 11.00 -27.46
N SER A 135 -0.56 10.18 -27.73
CA SER A 135 -0.45 9.50 -29.03
C SER A 135 -1.54 8.44 -29.21
N GLY A 136 -1.86 7.69 -28.15
CA GLY A 136 -2.89 6.66 -28.16
C GLY A 136 -4.30 7.24 -28.31
N THR A 137 -4.60 8.34 -27.62
CA THR A 137 -5.90 9.03 -27.77
C THR A 137 -6.04 9.69 -29.14
N ALA A 138 -4.97 10.26 -29.70
CA ALA A 138 -4.98 10.77 -31.07
C ALA A 138 -5.22 9.66 -32.11
N GLN A 139 -4.61 8.49 -31.92
CA GLN A 139 -4.82 7.32 -32.77
C GLN A 139 -6.27 6.78 -32.65
N LEU A 140 -6.79 6.68 -31.43
CA LEU A 140 -8.17 6.24 -31.18
C LEU A 140 -9.19 7.21 -31.77
N MET A 141 -8.96 8.53 -31.67
CA MET A 141 -9.81 9.53 -32.33
C MET A 141 -9.80 9.34 -33.85
N ARG A 142 -8.62 9.16 -34.45
CA ARG A 142 -8.50 8.93 -35.91
C ARG A 142 -9.19 7.62 -36.36
N GLN A 143 -9.14 6.56 -35.55
CA GLN A 143 -9.83 5.29 -35.83
C GLN A 143 -11.34 5.39 -35.63
N ASN A 144 -11.80 6.11 -34.61
CA ASN A 144 -13.23 6.38 -34.37
C ASN A 144 -13.90 7.08 -35.55
N PHE A 145 -13.19 8.00 -36.21
CA PHE A 145 -13.70 8.69 -37.40
C PHE A 145 -13.78 7.79 -38.65
N ARG A 146 -13.08 6.64 -38.68
CA ARG A 146 -13.06 5.74 -39.84
C ARG A 146 -14.00 4.54 -39.69
N ASP A 147 -13.92 3.82 -38.56
CA ASP A 147 -14.51 2.48 -38.44
C ASP A 147 -15.45 2.31 -37.22
N GLY A 148 -15.66 3.36 -36.42
CA GLY A 148 -16.42 3.30 -35.16
C GLY A 148 -15.63 2.74 -33.98
N PHE A 149 -15.95 3.18 -32.75
CA PHE A 149 -15.21 2.76 -31.54
C PHE A 149 -15.59 1.33 -31.14
N SER A 150 -14.65 0.39 -31.27
CA SER A 150 -14.80 -0.96 -30.71
C SER A 150 -13.82 -1.20 -29.57
N LEU A 151 -14.36 -1.20 -28.33
CA LEU A 151 -13.57 -1.49 -27.13
C LEU A 151 -12.92 -2.89 -27.19
N GLN A 152 -13.54 -3.83 -27.91
CA GLN A 152 -13.02 -5.17 -28.13
C GLN A 152 -11.74 -5.19 -28.98
N HIS A 153 -11.64 -4.33 -30.00
CA HIS A 153 -10.44 -4.22 -30.82
C HIS A 153 -9.26 -3.69 -30.01
N VAL A 154 -9.48 -2.62 -29.24
CA VAL A 154 -8.46 -2.04 -28.36
C VAL A 154 -8.02 -3.04 -27.28
N ALA A 155 -8.97 -3.82 -26.74
CA ALA A 155 -8.65 -4.89 -25.79
C ALA A 155 -7.81 -6.01 -26.44
N ARG A 156 -8.12 -6.37 -27.69
CA ARG A 156 -7.33 -7.36 -28.45
C ARG A 156 -5.92 -6.86 -28.72
N GLU A 157 -5.75 -5.62 -29.19
CA GLU A 157 -4.43 -5.01 -29.36
C GLU A 157 -3.65 -4.92 -28.05
N ALA A 158 -4.32 -4.56 -26.95
CA ALA A 158 -3.72 -4.54 -25.61
C ALA A 158 -3.23 -5.95 -25.20
N SER A 159 -4.02 -6.98 -25.47
CA SER A 159 -3.66 -8.36 -25.16
C SER A 159 -2.48 -8.87 -25.99
N LEU A 160 -2.44 -8.56 -27.30
CA LEU A 160 -1.33 -8.89 -28.19
C LEU A 160 -0.06 -8.18 -27.75
N TYR A 161 -0.16 -6.89 -27.41
CA TYR A 161 0.95 -6.12 -26.88
C TYR A 161 1.53 -6.72 -25.60
N ILE A 162 0.68 -7.14 -24.65
CA ILE A 162 1.15 -7.79 -23.40
C ILE A 162 1.75 -9.17 -23.70
N ALA A 163 1.11 -9.95 -24.57
CA ALA A 163 1.55 -11.30 -24.92
C ALA A 163 2.94 -11.29 -25.58
N ASP A 164 3.18 -10.41 -26.54
CA ASP A 164 4.48 -10.22 -27.20
C ASP A 164 5.59 -9.96 -26.18
N ARG A 165 5.34 -9.10 -25.19
CA ARG A 165 6.34 -8.83 -24.14
C ARG A 165 6.59 -10.03 -23.24
N ILE A 166 5.57 -10.85 -22.97
CA ILE A 166 5.72 -12.08 -22.19
C ILE A 166 6.54 -13.11 -22.98
N THR A 167 6.26 -13.31 -24.28
CA THR A 167 6.99 -14.29 -25.10
C THR A 167 8.46 -13.92 -25.21
N ILE A 168 8.76 -12.66 -25.52
CA ILE A 168 10.14 -12.16 -25.66
C ILE A 168 10.92 -12.29 -24.34
N LEU A 169 10.34 -11.81 -23.23
CA LEU A 169 10.99 -11.88 -21.93
C LEU A 169 11.11 -13.33 -21.43
N SER A 170 10.15 -14.19 -21.74
CA SER A 170 10.22 -15.61 -21.39
C SER A 170 11.32 -16.31 -22.16
N ASN A 171 11.43 -16.08 -23.46
CA ASN A 171 12.48 -16.66 -24.29
C ASN A 171 13.87 -16.17 -23.86
N LEU A 172 14.04 -14.86 -23.64
CA LEU A 172 15.30 -14.30 -23.12
C LEU A 172 15.69 -14.90 -21.77
N ARG A 173 14.72 -15.06 -20.85
CA ARG A 173 14.93 -15.72 -19.56
C ARG A 173 15.36 -17.17 -19.73
N CYS A 174 14.75 -17.91 -20.65
CA CYS A 174 15.10 -19.31 -20.93
C CYS A 174 16.53 -19.43 -21.47
N HIS A 175 16.92 -18.65 -22.48
CA HIS A 175 18.27 -18.70 -23.04
C HIS A 175 19.35 -18.33 -22.01
N LEU A 176 19.10 -17.29 -21.20
CA LEU A 176 20.01 -16.92 -20.13
C LEU A 176 20.08 -17.99 -19.02
N ALA A 177 18.96 -18.67 -18.72
CA ALA A 177 18.96 -19.78 -17.78
C ALA A 177 19.73 -21.00 -18.31
N VAL A 178 19.58 -21.34 -19.59
CA VAL A 178 20.38 -22.40 -20.25
C VAL A 178 21.87 -22.08 -20.16
N PHE A 179 22.26 -20.84 -20.46
CA PHE A 179 23.65 -20.40 -20.32
C PHE A 179 24.18 -20.58 -18.89
N VAL A 180 23.42 -20.14 -17.88
CA VAL A 180 23.80 -20.34 -16.46
C VAL A 180 23.90 -21.82 -16.09
N ALA A 181 22.99 -22.66 -16.58
CA ALA A 181 23.02 -24.09 -16.36
C ALA A 181 24.29 -24.73 -16.94
N GLN A 182 24.59 -24.44 -18.20
CA GLN A 182 25.76 -24.98 -18.89
C GLN A 182 27.06 -24.54 -18.23
N VAL A 183 27.20 -23.25 -17.90
CA VAL A 183 28.35 -22.74 -17.15
C VAL A 183 28.50 -23.46 -15.81
N PHE A 184 27.41 -23.65 -15.06
CA PHE A 184 27.45 -24.32 -13.76
C PHE A 184 27.81 -25.81 -13.87
N MET A 185 27.30 -26.51 -14.90
CA MET A 185 27.60 -27.91 -15.17
C MET A 185 29.08 -28.10 -15.54
N GLU A 186 29.63 -27.25 -16.40
CA GLU A 186 31.05 -27.32 -16.77
C GLU A 186 31.98 -27.03 -15.59
N ILE A 187 31.62 -26.06 -14.74
CA ILE A 187 32.37 -25.77 -13.51
C ILE A 187 32.35 -26.96 -12.53
N ASP A 188 31.20 -27.63 -12.37
CA ASP A 188 31.07 -28.80 -11.51
C ASP A 188 31.86 -30.00 -12.06
N LYS A 189 31.75 -30.26 -13.37
CA LYS A 189 32.50 -31.31 -14.08
C LYS A 189 34.01 -31.13 -13.92
N ILE A 190 34.51 -29.93 -14.19
CA ILE A 190 35.93 -29.62 -14.06
C ILE A 190 36.37 -29.63 -12.59
N GLY A 191 35.48 -29.28 -11.66
CA GLY A 191 35.74 -29.45 -10.23
C GLY A 191 35.94 -30.91 -9.81
N ALA A 192 35.20 -31.84 -10.42
CA ALA A 192 35.39 -33.27 -10.21
C ALA A 192 36.67 -33.80 -10.90
N GLU A 193 36.98 -33.32 -12.11
CA GLU A 193 38.15 -33.73 -12.90
C GLU A 193 39.47 -33.15 -12.36
N ALA A 194 39.46 -31.93 -11.80
CA ALA A 194 40.63 -31.29 -11.20
C ALA A 194 41.19 -32.02 -9.97
N VAL A 195 40.42 -32.95 -9.37
CA VAL A 195 40.92 -33.86 -8.33
C VAL A 195 41.90 -34.88 -8.92
N ASN A 196 41.81 -35.17 -10.23
CA ASN A 196 42.59 -36.22 -10.90
C ASN A 196 43.62 -35.66 -11.91
N ASP A 197 43.27 -34.68 -12.77
CA ASP A 197 44.15 -34.11 -13.81
C ASP A 197 43.98 -32.58 -13.93
N GLN A 198 44.90 -31.82 -13.32
CA GLN A 198 44.74 -30.36 -13.15
C GLN A 198 45.38 -29.50 -14.26
N GLN A 199 46.28 -30.06 -15.09
CA GLN A 199 47.10 -29.27 -16.01
C GLN A 199 46.37 -28.87 -17.31
N ASN A 200 45.32 -29.62 -17.71
CA ASN A 200 44.58 -29.40 -18.96
C ASN A 200 43.12 -28.94 -18.77
N SER A 201 42.60 -28.92 -17.54
CA SER A 201 41.17 -28.71 -17.25
C SER A 201 40.74 -27.23 -17.19
N LEU A 202 41.68 -26.30 -16.97
CA LEU A 202 41.40 -24.87 -16.91
C LEU A 202 41.41 -24.19 -18.30
N PRO A 203 42.36 -24.46 -19.20
CA PRO A 203 42.28 -23.98 -20.59
C PRO A 203 41.04 -24.53 -21.33
N SER A 204 40.67 -25.78 -21.08
CA SER A 204 39.43 -26.37 -21.64
C SER A 204 38.18 -25.66 -21.11
N LEU A 205 38.16 -25.23 -19.83
CA LEU A 205 37.10 -24.38 -19.27
C LEU A 205 36.96 -23.06 -20.05
N LEU A 206 38.07 -22.39 -20.34
CA LEU A 206 38.05 -21.11 -21.05
C LEU A 206 37.51 -21.26 -22.49
N VAL A 207 37.95 -22.31 -23.19
CA VAL A 207 37.47 -22.63 -24.55
C VAL A 207 35.98 -22.97 -24.54
N THR A 208 35.54 -23.81 -23.61
CA THR A 208 34.12 -24.19 -23.48
C THR A 208 33.25 -22.98 -23.14
N LEU A 209 33.65 -22.13 -22.17
CA LEU A 209 32.94 -20.91 -21.83
C LEU A 209 32.79 -19.97 -23.03
N ASN A 210 33.84 -19.77 -23.81
CA ASN A 210 33.76 -18.97 -25.03
C ASN A 210 32.77 -19.59 -26.04
N GLY A 211 32.75 -20.92 -26.18
CA GLY A 211 31.75 -21.64 -26.95
C GLY A 211 30.32 -21.36 -26.46
N LEU A 212 30.08 -21.40 -25.15
CA LEU A 212 28.76 -21.12 -24.55
C LEU A 212 28.28 -19.69 -24.83
N PHE A 213 29.18 -18.70 -24.85
CA PHE A 213 28.83 -17.33 -25.27
C PHE A 213 28.38 -17.27 -26.73
N LEU A 214 29.07 -18.00 -27.62
CA LEU A 214 28.69 -18.06 -29.05
C LEU A 214 27.36 -18.79 -29.27
N ASP A 215 27.09 -19.86 -28.51
CA ASP A 215 25.81 -20.57 -28.55
C ASP A 215 24.66 -19.70 -28.03
N LEU A 216 24.91 -18.90 -26.98
CA LEU A 216 23.97 -17.91 -26.47
C LEU A 216 23.68 -16.84 -27.53
N GLU A 217 24.70 -16.36 -28.24
CA GLU A 217 24.54 -15.40 -29.33
C GLU A 217 23.67 -15.99 -30.46
N ALA A 218 23.96 -17.21 -30.92
CA ALA A 218 23.17 -17.88 -31.94
C ALA A 218 21.69 -18.01 -31.54
N SER A 219 21.43 -18.35 -30.28
CA SER A 219 20.07 -18.46 -29.72
C SER A 219 19.36 -17.10 -29.68
N ILE A 220 20.08 -16.03 -29.37
CA ILE A 220 19.56 -14.66 -29.37
C ILE A 220 19.28 -14.17 -30.80
N CYS A 221 20.14 -14.48 -31.77
CA CYS A 221 19.94 -14.18 -33.18
C CYS A 221 18.64 -14.81 -33.71
N GLN A 222 18.39 -16.07 -33.37
CA GLN A 222 17.14 -16.77 -33.73
C GLN A 222 15.91 -16.09 -33.14
N LEU A 223 15.98 -15.66 -31.88
CA LEU A 223 14.89 -14.91 -31.23
C LEU A 223 14.61 -13.59 -31.97
N HIS A 224 15.66 -12.90 -32.39
CA HIS A 224 15.57 -11.63 -33.13
C HIS A 224 14.91 -11.82 -34.51
N ALA A 225 15.32 -12.85 -35.24
CA ALA A 225 14.76 -13.21 -36.54
C ALA A 225 13.28 -13.59 -36.45
N ALA A 226 12.89 -14.34 -35.41
CA ALA A 226 11.52 -14.84 -35.25
C ALA A 226 10.50 -13.77 -34.87
N HIS A 227 10.89 -12.71 -34.14
CA HIS A 227 9.95 -11.70 -33.62
C HIS A 227 10.02 -10.37 -34.36
N GLN A 228 10.74 -10.31 -35.50
CA GLN A 228 10.91 -9.11 -36.33
C GLN A 228 11.05 -7.84 -35.48
N MET A 229 11.98 -7.92 -34.51
CA MET A 229 12.22 -6.84 -33.56
C MET A 229 12.59 -5.60 -34.37
N ASP A 230 11.65 -4.67 -34.51
CA ASP A 230 11.92 -3.38 -35.15
C ASP A 230 13.03 -2.67 -34.37
N LEU A 231 14.26 -2.83 -34.85
CA LEU A 231 15.43 -2.11 -34.41
C LEU A 231 15.46 -0.82 -35.25
N VAL A 232 14.51 0.08 -34.97
CA VAL A 232 14.39 1.37 -35.67
C VAL A 232 15.64 2.26 -35.45
N ASP A 233 16.49 1.94 -34.49
CA ASP A 233 17.84 2.49 -34.37
C ASP A 233 18.84 1.35 -34.54
N GLY A 234 19.70 1.38 -35.55
CA GLY A 234 20.78 0.42 -35.85
C GLY A 234 21.84 0.27 -34.74
N SER A 235 21.40 -0.05 -33.52
CA SER A 235 22.18 -0.08 -32.28
C SER A 235 22.93 -1.40 -32.07
N PHE A 236 22.63 -2.42 -32.88
CA PHE A 236 23.27 -3.73 -32.79
C PHE A 236 23.69 -4.23 -34.16
N SER A 237 25.00 -4.35 -34.33
CA SER A 237 25.64 -5.14 -35.37
C SER A 237 26.01 -6.49 -34.78
N PHE A 238 25.51 -7.59 -35.36
CA PHE A 238 26.08 -8.92 -35.11
C PHE A 238 27.40 -9.05 -35.87
N PRO A 239 28.44 -9.73 -35.33
CA PRO A 239 28.43 -10.53 -34.10
C PRO A 239 28.52 -9.71 -32.80
N LEU A 240 27.87 -10.20 -31.74
CA LEU A 240 27.80 -9.57 -30.41
C LEU A 240 29.03 -9.90 -29.55
N PHE A 241 29.54 -11.12 -29.59
CA PHE A 241 30.70 -11.54 -28.79
C PHE A 241 31.97 -11.67 -29.62
N GLU A 242 33.10 -11.37 -28.99
CA GLU A 242 34.41 -11.62 -29.60
C GLU A 242 34.74 -13.10 -29.50
N LYS A 243 35.19 -13.67 -30.63
CA LYS A 243 35.67 -15.05 -30.69
C LYS A 243 37.10 -15.10 -30.15
N LEU A 244 37.37 -16.09 -29.31
CA LEU A 244 38.74 -16.43 -28.95
C LEU A 244 39.55 -16.69 -30.23
N PRO A 245 40.76 -16.11 -30.40
CA PRO A 245 41.61 -16.42 -31.54
C PRO A 245 41.90 -17.93 -31.60
N ASP A 246 42.03 -18.49 -32.80
CA ASP A 246 42.28 -19.92 -33.05
C ASP A 246 43.70 -20.35 -32.62
N VAL A 247 44.11 -20.03 -31.39
CA VAL A 247 45.38 -20.48 -30.81
C VAL A 247 45.13 -21.82 -30.13
N ASN A 248 45.67 -22.88 -30.73
CA ASN A 248 45.85 -24.23 -30.20
C ASN A 248 44.61 -24.88 -29.57
N LYS A 249 43.68 -25.32 -30.43
CA LYS A 249 42.66 -26.34 -30.10
C LYS A 249 43.27 -27.72 -29.77
N GLU A 250 44.58 -27.88 -29.99
CA GLU A 250 45.33 -29.13 -29.95
C GLU A 250 46.39 -29.08 -28.84
N GLY A 251 45.96 -29.26 -27.58
CA GLY A 251 46.76 -29.88 -26.51
C GLY A 251 48.12 -29.30 -26.12
N SER A 252 48.54 -28.14 -26.62
CA SER A 252 49.79 -27.49 -26.21
C SER A 252 49.56 -26.54 -25.04
N GLN A 253 50.54 -26.47 -24.14
CA GLN A 253 50.50 -25.69 -22.91
C GLN A 253 50.19 -24.21 -23.23
N TRP A 254 49.03 -23.74 -22.80
CA TRP A 254 48.68 -22.32 -22.87
C TRP A 254 49.69 -21.51 -22.05
N THR A 255 50.19 -20.44 -22.64
CA THR A 255 51.05 -19.48 -21.91
C THR A 255 50.20 -18.67 -20.93
N SER A 256 50.80 -18.17 -19.85
CA SER A 256 50.14 -17.30 -18.87
C SER A 256 49.53 -16.04 -19.51
N CYS A 257 50.19 -15.48 -20.53
CA CYS A 257 49.66 -14.36 -21.32
C CYS A 257 48.38 -14.73 -22.08
N GLU A 258 48.34 -15.87 -22.76
CA GLU A 258 47.15 -16.35 -23.49
C GLU A 258 45.97 -16.61 -22.54
N ILE A 259 46.25 -17.14 -21.34
CA ILE A 259 45.25 -17.34 -20.29
C ILE A 259 44.71 -15.98 -19.82
N GLY A 260 45.59 -15.02 -19.55
CA GLY A 260 45.21 -13.66 -19.17
C GLY A 260 44.35 -12.96 -20.23
N ASP A 261 44.71 -13.09 -21.50
CA ASP A 261 43.98 -12.53 -22.63
C ASP A 261 42.59 -13.19 -22.79
N ALA A 262 42.51 -14.52 -22.63
CA ALA A 262 41.24 -15.24 -22.64
C ALA A 262 40.32 -14.83 -21.48
N ILE A 263 40.86 -14.64 -20.27
CA ILE A 263 40.11 -14.13 -19.12
C ILE A 263 39.60 -12.71 -19.39
N ASN A 264 40.43 -11.84 -19.97
CA ASN A 264 40.03 -10.49 -20.35
C ASN A 264 38.92 -10.50 -21.41
N LEU A 265 39.01 -11.39 -22.40
CA LEU A 265 37.99 -11.57 -23.44
C LEU A 265 36.66 -12.05 -22.84
N LEU A 266 36.68 -12.97 -21.87
CA LEU A 266 35.46 -13.36 -21.14
C LEU A 266 34.83 -12.17 -20.39
N TYR A 267 35.64 -11.31 -19.77
CA TYR A 267 35.14 -10.12 -19.09
C TYR A 267 34.52 -9.11 -20.06
N GLN A 268 35.12 -8.94 -21.24
CA GLN A 268 34.57 -8.10 -22.30
C GLN A 268 33.25 -8.67 -22.83
N ASN A 269 33.18 -9.98 -23.10
CA ASN A 269 31.96 -10.65 -23.53
C ASN A 269 30.85 -10.56 -22.47
N LEU A 270 31.19 -10.68 -21.18
CA LEU A 270 30.25 -10.45 -20.08
C LEU A 270 29.68 -9.02 -20.09
N HIS A 271 30.53 -8.01 -20.28
CA HIS A 271 30.08 -6.62 -20.35
C HIS A 271 29.19 -6.36 -21.57
N LYS A 272 29.50 -6.98 -22.72
CA LYS A 272 28.65 -6.91 -23.93
C LYS A 272 27.30 -7.58 -23.70
N LEU A 273 27.27 -8.72 -23.01
CA LEU A 273 26.03 -9.42 -22.63
C LEU A 273 25.15 -8.55 -21.72
N ASP A 274 25.75 -7.92 -20.71
CA ASP A 274 25.06 -7.00 -19.80
C ASP A 274 24.44 -5.80 -20.54
N SER A 275 25.22 -5.17 -21.41
CA SER A 275 24.76 -4.04 -22.24
C SER A 275 23.59 -4.46 -23.14
N PHE A 276 23.73 -5.61 -23.79
CA PHE A 276 22.69 -6.18 -24.65
C PHE A 276 21.39 -6.46 -23.88
N ILE A 277 21.48 -7.18 -22.76
CA ILE A 277 20.31 -7.49 -21.93
C ILE A 277 19.68 -6.20 -21.40
N TYR A 278 20.48 -5.22 -20.97
CA TYR A 278 19.98 -3.95 -20.48
C TYR A 278 19.12 -3.24 -21.54
N ILE A 279 19.61 -3.12 -22.76
CA ILE A 279 18.90 -2.47 -23.86
C ILE A 279 17.63 -3.25 -24.21
N LEU A 280 17.71 -4.58 -24.38
CA LEU A 280 16.56 -5.41 -24.72
C LEU A 280 15.47 -5.36 -23.63
N VAL A 281 15.87 -5.48 -22.36
CA VAL A 281 14.97 -5.36 -21.22
C VAL A 281 14.42 -3.95 -21.09
N SER A 282 15.19 -2.90 -21.44
CA SER A 282 14.71 -1.51 -21.38
C SER A 282 13.52 -1.26 -22.33
N LYS A 283 13.54 -1.83 -23.53
CA LYS A 283 12.45 -1.76 -24.52
C LYS A 283 11.17 -2.47 -24.05
N HIS A 284 11.33 -3.54 -23.27
CA HIS A 284 10.25 -4.42 -22.78
C HIS A 284 9.94 -4.19 -21.29
N ARG A 285 10.49 -3.12 -20.71
CA ARG A 285 10.42 -2.86 -19.27
C ARG A 285 9.02 -2.46 -18.85
N LYS A 286 8.64 -2.83 -17.62
CA LYS A 286 7.45 -2.25 -16.99
C LYS A 286 7.60 -0.73 -16.79
N PRO A 287 6.53 0.05 -16.97
CA PRO A 287 6.57 1.48 -16.71
C PRO A 287 6.94 1.77 -15.24
N ARG A 288 7.64 2.88 -14.99
CA ARG A 288 8.02 3.28 -13.63
C ARG A 288 6.76 3.59 -12.83
N LYS A 289 6.80 3.46 -11.49
CA LYS A 289 5.64 3.75 -10.62
C LYS A 289 5.11 5.18 -10.78
N LEU A 290 6.02 6.14 -11.01
CA LEU A 290 5.68 7.53 -11.35
C LEU A 290 4.93 7.63 -12.68
N THR A 291 5.39 6.88 -13.69
CA THR A 291 4.73 6.80 -14.99
C THR A 291 3.37 6.11 -14.91
N GLN A 292 3.19 5.10 -14.06
CA GLN A 292 1.90 4.41 -13.90
C GLN A 292 0.83 5.29 -13.24
N HIS A 293 1.22 6.06 -12.23
CA HIS A 293 0.29 6.90 -11.46
C HIS A 293 0.41 8.37 -11.85
N TRP A 294 0.92 8.67 -13.04
CA TRP A 294 1.21 10.04 -13.49
C TRP A 294 -0.04 10.91 -13.37
N LEU A 295 -1.23 10.38 -13.69
CA LEU A 295 -2.49 11.11 -13.57
C LEU A 295 -2.80 11.54 -12.14
N ARG A 296 -2.51 10.70 -11.15
CA ARG A 296 -2.70 11.05 -9.73
C ARG A 296 -1.67 12.08 -9.28
N TYR A 297 -0.44 11.95 -9.74
CA TYR A 297 0.62 12.91 -9.40
C TYR A 297 0.41 14.26 -10.09
N THR A 298 -0.05 14.30 -11.34
CA THR A 298 -0.36 15.56 -12.03
C THR A 298 -1.59 16.20 -11.42
N CYS A 299 -2.66 15.44 -11.15
CA CYS A 299 -3.83 15.96 -10.45
C CYS A 299 -3.48 16.47 -9.06
N GLY A 300 -2.67 15.71 -8.30
CA GLY A 300 -2.17 16.13 -6.99
C GLY A 300 -1.26 17.35 -7.06
N ALA A 301 -0.36 17.43 -8.04
CA ALA A 301 0.53 18.58 -8.22
C ALA A 301 -0.26 19.83 -8.63
N VAL A 302 -1.26 19.71 -9.51
CA VAL A 302 -2.16 20.81 -9.87
C VAL A 302 -2.98 21.23 -8.65
N GLY A 303 -3.54 20.28 -7.90
CA GLY A 303 -4.29 20.58 -6.67
C GLY A 303 -3.43 21.25 -5.60
N LEU A 304 -2.20 20.77 -5.39
CA LEU A 304 -1.24 21.39 -4.48
C LEU A 304 -0.80 22.77 -4.97
N SER A 305 -0.63 22.95 -6.28
CA SER A 305 -0.29 24.25 -6.85
C SER A 305 -1.41 25.26 -6.63
N VAL A 306 -2.66 24.91 -6.95
CA VAL A 306 -3.84 25.77 -6.71
C VAL A 306 -3.99 26.05 -5.21
N CYS A 307 -3.86 25.03 -4.36
CA CYS A 307 -3.91 25.18 -2.90
C CYS A 307 -2.78 26.09 -2.39
N SER A 308 -1.56 25.94 -2.91
CA SER A 308 -0.43 26.78 -2.51
C SER A 308 -0.61 28.23 -2.92
N VAL A 309 -1.14 28.49 -4.13
CA VAL A 309 -1.46 29.84 -4.60
C VAL A 309 -2.57 30.45 -3.76
N TRP A 310 -3.62 29.70 -3.48
CA TRP A 310 -4.72 30.10 -2.61
C TRP A 310 -4.22 30.41 -1.18
N LEU A 311 -3.38 29.55 -0.61
CA LEU A 311 -2.78 29.76 0.71
C LEU A 311 -1.87 31.00 0.74
N ILE A 312 -1.05 31.21 -0.29
CA ILE A 312 -0.17 32.39 -0.36
C ILE A 312 -1.01 33.67 -0.47
N GLN A 313 -2.08 33.66 -1.28
CA GLN A 313 -2.99 34.81 -1.44
C GLN A 313 -3.71 35.17 -0.13
N HIS A 314 -4.08 34.19 0.69
CA HIS A 314 -4.76 34.41 1.97
C HIS A 314 -3.83 34.44 3.19
N SER A 315 -2.51 34.38 2.98
CA SER A 315 -1.48 34.42 4.02
C SER A 315 -0.94 35.83 4.24
N SER A 316 -0.41 36.08 5.44
CA SER A 316 0.17 37.37 5.85
C SER A 316 1.34 37.82 4.96
N LEU A 317 1.98 36.88 4.26
CA LEU A 317 3.04 37.15 3.27
C LEU A 317 2.57 38.03 2.11
N MET A 318 1.28 38.00 1.77
CA MET A 318 0.67 38.79 0.69
C MET A 318 -0.25 39.90 1.22
N GLY A 319 -0.21 40.15 2.53
CA GLY A 319 -0.90 41.24 3.20
C GLY A 319 -2.32 40.93 3.70
N SER A 320 -2.79 39.68 3.59
CA SER A 320 -4.07 39.26 4.17
C SER A 320 -3.87 38.50 5.48
N ASN A 321 -4.65 38.84 6.51
CA ASN A 321 -4.67 38.13 7.80
C ASN A 321 -5.81 37.08 7.87
N ASP A 322 -6.40 36.70 6.73
CA ASP A 322 -7.57 35.82 6.68
C ASP A 322 -7.34 34.46 7.34
N ILE A 323 -6.17 33.83 7.09
CA ILE A 323 -5.86 32.51 7.67
C ILE A 323 -5.78 32.57 9.20
N GLU A 324 -5.16 33.62 9.73
CA GLU A 324 -5.03 33.79 11.18
C GLU A 324 -6.39 34.10 11.81
N ASN A 325 -7.21 34.91 11.15
CA ASN A 325 -8.59 35.16 11.56
C ASN A 325 -9.44 33.89 11.51
N TRP A 326 -9.37 33.09 10.45
CA TRP A 326 -10.09 31.82 10.36
C TRP A 326 -9.62 30.80 11.39
N PHE A 327 -8.32 30.75 11.70
CA PHE A 327 -7.79 29.86 12.73
C PHE A 327 -8.30 30.26 14.12
N ASN A 328 -8.25 31.56 14.44
CA ASN A 328 -8.77 32.09 15.69
C ASN A 328 -10.29 31.90 15.79
N GLU A 329 -11.03 32.12 14.70
CA GLU A 329 -12.48 31.90 14.64
C GLU A 329 -12.84 30.42 14.79
N ALA A 330 -12.10 29.52 14.15
CA ALA A 330 -12.28 28.08 14.28
C ALA A 330 -11.96 27.58 15.70
N HIS A 331 -10.91 28.12 16.32
CA HIS A 331 -10.57 27.84 17.72
C HIS A 331 -11.69 28.33 18.65
N ASN A 332 -12.11 29.59 18.50
CA ASN A 332 -13.17 30.17 19.31
C ASN A 332 -14.50 29.43 19.12
N SER A 333 -14.81 29.00 17.90
CA SER A 333 -15.98 28.18 17.57
C SER A 333 -15.90 26.77 18.16
N ALA A 334 -14.71 26.15 18.19
CA ALA A 334 -14.53 24.84 18.82
C ALA A 334 -14.68 24.93 20.34
N VAL A 335 -14.13 25.99 20.95
CA VAL A 335 -14.26 26.26 22.38
C VAL A 335 -15.71 26.56 22.75
N SER A 336 -16.41 27.41 21.98
CA SER A 336 -17.83 27.71 22.22
C SER A 336 -18.70 26.47 22.02
N PHE A 337 -18.47 25.69 20.97
CA PHE A 337 -19.18 24.44 20.76
C PHE A 337 -18.99 23.46 21.93
N PHE A 338 -17.76 23.29 22.41
CA PHE A 338 -17.49 22.43 23.57
C PHE A 338 -18.16 22.96 24.83
N LYS A 339 -18.10 24.27 25.07
CA LYS A 339 -18.72 24.90 26.22
C LYS A 339 -20.24 24.78 26.19
N ASP A 340 -20.86 25.10 25.06
CA ASP A 340 -22.32 25.20 24.93
C ASP A 340 -22.98 23.82 24.75
N HIS A 341 -22.31 22.85 24.12
CA HIS A 341 -22.91 21.54 23.81
C HIS A 341 -22.39 20.39 24.67
N VAL A 342 -21.25 20.53 25.34
CA VAL A 342 -20.69 19.47 26.21
C VAL A 342 -20.66 19.92 27.66
N GLU A 343 -20.05 21.06 27.96
CA GLU A 343 -19.85 21.51 29.34
C GLU A 343 -21.16 21.97 30.01
N GLN A 344 -21.88 22.91 29.39
CA GLN A 344 -23.10 23.48 29.95
C GLN A 344 -24.23 22.45 30.15
N PRO A 345 -24.54 21.57 29.18
CA PRO A 345 -25.58 20.57 29.37
C PRO A 345 -25.20 19.55 30.44
N LEU A 346 -23.92 19.15 30.55
CA LEU A 346 -23.48 18.23 31.61
C LEU A 346 -23.55 18.88 33.00
N ILE A 347 -23.21 20.16 33.13
CA ILE A 347 -23.34 20.91 34.38
C ILE A 347 -24.81 21.09 34.74
N SER A 348 -25.67 21.44 33.78
CA SER A 348 -27.12 21.60 33.99
C SER A 348 -27.77 20.29 34.41
N ILE A 349 -27.49 19.17 33.71
CA ILE A 349 -28.00 17.85 34.08
C ILE A 349 -27.46 17.43 35.44
N ARG A 350 -26.18 17.67 35.75
CA ARG A 350 -25.61 17.39 37.06
C ARG A 350 -26.36 18.17 38.13
N ASP A 351 -26.48 19.48 37.96
CA ASP A 351 -27.06 20.35 38.97
C ASP A 351 -28.56 20.06 39.13
N GLU A 352 -29.31 19.86 38.05
CA GLU A 352 -30.72 19.48 38.10
C GLU A 352 -30.94 18.09 38.72
N LEU A 353 -30.10 17.09 38.41
CA LEU A 353 -30.17 15.78 39.06
C LEU A 353 -29.84 15.90 40.54
N PHE A 354 -28.77 16.61 40.91
CA PHE A 354 -28.40 16.84 42.31
C PHE A 354 -29.50 17.59 43.07
N ASP A 355 -30.10 18.61 42.46
CA ASP A 355 -31.16 19.40 43.07
C ASP A 355 -32.48 18.60 43.15
N THR A 356 -32.77 17.74 42.18
CA THR A 356 -33.91 16.81 42.21
C THR A 356 -33.73 15.74 43.28
N PHE A 357 -32.54 15.18 43.46
CA PHE A 357 -32.24 14.26 44.57
C PHE A 357 -32.37 14.95 45.93
N ARG A 358 -31.98 16.22 46.03
CA ARG A 358 -32.09 17.02 47.26
C ARG A 358 -33.53 17.44 47.56
N LYS A 359 -34.30 17.84 46.54
CA LYS A 359 -35.71 18.28 46.65
C LYS A 359 -36.70 17.12 46.74
N ARG A 360 -36.37 15.91 46.28
CA ARG A 360 -37.20 14.71 46.50
C ARG A 360 -37.39 14.37 47.99
N HIS A 361 -36.48 14.79 48.87
CA HIS A 361 -36.69 14.74 50.34
C HIS A 361 -37.56 15.89 50.88
N LYS A 362 -37.77 16.96 50.10
CA LYS A 362 -38.55 18.16 50.48
C LYS A 362 -39.95 18.21 49.86
N GLY A 363 -40.22 17.46 48.78
CA GLY A 363 -41.53 17.36 48.10
C GLY A 363 -42.65 16.68 48.91
N VAL A 364 -42.33 16.11 50.08
CA VAL A 364 -43.34 15.63 51.05
C VAL A 364 -44.15 16.80 51.63
N MET A 365 -43.65 18.03 51.55
CA MET A 365 -44.33 19.23 52.07
C MET A 365 -45.42 19.77 51.13
N GLU A 366 -45.28 19.61 49.80
CA GLU A 366 -46.29 20.04 48.81
C GLU A 366 -47.50 19.08 48.78
N VAL A 367 -47.27 17.78 48.96
CA VAL A 367 -48.35 16.79 49.14
C VAL A 367 -49.15 17.06 50.42
N GLN A 368 -48.49 17.57 51.47
CA GLN A 368 -49.15 17.99 52.70
C GLN A 368 -50.00 19.25 52.50
N GLU A 369 -49.54 20.23 51.73
CA GLU A 369 -50.33 21.43 51.42
C GLU A 369 -51.57 21.09 50.57
N VAL A 370 -51.42 20.21 49.58
CA VAL A 370 -52.55 19.69 48.78
C VAL A 370 -53.51 18.87 49.64
N GLN A 371 -53.02 18.08 50.60
CA GLN A 371 -53.89 17.37 51.55
C GLN A 371 -54.60 18.32 52.51
N LEU A 372 -53.96 19.40 52.94
CA LEU A 372 -54.59 20.42 53.80
C LEU A 372 -55.70 21.18 53.06
N THR A 373 -55.53 21.48 51.78
CA THR A 373 -56.57 22.13 50.97
C THR A 373 -57.73 21.19 50.64
N VAL A 374 -57.45 19.91 50.32
CA VAL A 374 -58.49 18.87 50.16
C VAL A 374 -59.30 18.70 51.44
N ASN A 375 -58.64 18.62 52.60
CA ASN A 375 -59.33 18.49 53.90
C ASN A 375 -60.13 19.75 54.25
N SER A 376 -59.66 20.93 53.88
CA SER A 376 -60.41 22.18 54.06
C SER A 376 -61.65 22.23 53.15
N LEU A 377 -61.54 21.75 51.91
CA LEU A 377 -62.65 21.67 50.97
C LEU A 377 -63.72 20.68 51.45
N HIS A 378 -63.29 19.50 51.93
CA HIS A 378 -64.16 18.48 52.51
C HIS A 378 -64.99 19.03 53.67
N ARG A 379 -64.32 19.72 54.61
CA ARG A 379 -64.99 20.35 55.77
C ARG A 379 -65.97 21.44 55.36
N MET A 380 -65.68 22.18 54.29
CA MET A 380 -66.57 23.22 53.78
C MET A 380 -67.81 22.64 53.09
N LEU A 381 -67.64 21.55 52.34
CA LEU A 381 -68.73 20.81 51.71
C LEU A 381 -69.65 20.15 52.75
N LEU A 382 -69.08 19.53 53.79
CA LEU A 382 -69.82 19.02 54.96
C LEU A 382 -70.66 20.11 55.61
N ALA A 383 -70.02 21.20 56.05
CA ALA A 383 -70.72 22.29 56.73
C ALA A 383 -71.85 22.89 55.87
N PHE A 384 -71.64 23.04 54.56
CA PHE A 384 -72.66 23.58 53.66
C PHE A 384 -73.84 22.61 53.48
N SER A 385 -73.57 21.33 53.28
CA SER A 385 -74.61 20.31 53.06
C SER A 385 -75.51 20.13 54.29
N GLU A 386 -74.94 20.15 55.49
CA GLU A 386 -75.69 20.07 56.76
C GLU A 386 -76.59 21.28 56.97
N HIS A 387 -76.08 22.47 56.66
CA HIS A 387 -76.82 23.73 56.81
C HIS A 387 -77.98 23.86 55.81
N THR A 388 -77.87 23.22 54.63
CA THR A 388 -78.87 23.32 53.55
C THR A 388 -80.02 22.32 53.71
N LYS A 389 -79.75 21.11 54.21
CA LYS A 389 -80.78 20.05 54.38
C LYS A 389 -81.29 19.93 55.83
N GLY A 390 -80.63 20.53 56.81
CA GLY A 390 -81.04 20.48 58.22
C GLY A 390 -80.88 19.10 58.89
N GLN A 391 -80.03 18.24 58.32
CA GLN A 391 -79.67 16.91 58.85
C GLN A 391 -78.15 16.77 58.92
N LYS A 392 -77.65 16.06 59.94
CA LYS A 392 -76.23 15.73 60.09
C LYS A 392 -75.85 14.61 59.12
N PHE A 393 -74.77 14.81 58.36
CA PHE A 393 -74.20 13.79 57.48
C PHE A 393 -73.03 13.10 58.18
N PRO A 394 -72.77 11.79 57.94
CA PRO A 394 -71.58 11.12 58.47
C PRO A 394 -70.31 11.64 57.78
N ASP A 395 -69.19 11.72 58.52
CA ASP A 395 -67.91 12.33 58.07
C ASP A 395 -67.27 11.64 56.84
N ASP A 396 -67.70 10.41 56.50
CA ASP A 396 -67.23 9.60 55.34
C ASP A 396 -68.17 9.67 54.11
N ALA A 397 -69.02 10.69 54.00
CA ALA A 397 -69.90 10.86 52.84
C ALA A 397 -69.11 11.20 51.56
N SER A 398 -69.57 10.70 50.40
CA SER A 398 -68.92 10.92 49.10
C SER A 398 -68.96 12.40 48.68
N ASP A 399 -67.79 13.03 48.53
CA ASP A 399 -67.61 14.43 48.09
C ASP A 399 -68.42 14.77 46.83
N GLN A 400 -68.61 13.78 45.95
CA GLN A 400 -69.29 13.93 44.67
C GLN A 400 -70.81 14.14 44.82
N GLU A 401 -71.43 13.48 45.80
CA GLU A 401 -72.86 13.66 46.11
C GLU A 401 -73.10 15.01 46.81
N MET A 402 -72.17 15.42 47.67
CA MET A 402 -72.24 16.69 48.39
C MET A 402 -72.05 17.88 47.44
N LEU A 403 -71.14 17.76 46.48
CA LEU A 403 -70.98 18.73 45.39
C LEU A 403 -72.24 18.83 44.53
N ALA A 404 -72.93 17.72 44.22
CA ALA A 404 -74.17 17.76 43.46
C ALA A 404 -75.30 18.53 44.18
N ILE A 405 -75.37 18.43 45.52
CA ILE A 405 -76.32 19.19 46.35
C ILE A 405 -75.99 20.69 46.33
N VAL A 406 -74.71 21.05 46.43
CA VAL A 406 -74.23 22.44 46.29
C VAL A 406 -74.60 22.99 44.91
N MET A 407 -74.37 22.22 43.84
CA MET A 407 -74.66 22.62 42.47
C MET A 407 -76.16 22.78 42.19
N ALA A 408 -77.00 21.88 42.70
CA ALA A 408 -78.45 21.98 42.55
C ALA A 408 -79.04 23.21 43.28
N ARG A 409 -78.47 23.58 44.44
CA ARG A 409 -78.89 24.78 45.19
C ARG A 409 -78.37 26.05 44.55
N TYR A 410 -77.12 26.02 44.08
CA TYR A 410 -76.50 27.09 43.30
C TYR A 410 -77.34 27.43 42.07
N GLU A 411 -77.77 26.44 41.30
CA GLU A 411 -78.60 26.64 40.10
C GLU A 411 -79.97 27.25 40.41
N LYS A 412 -80.59 26.86 41.54
CA LYS A 412 -81.86 27.43 42.01
C LYS A 412 -81.72 28.88 42.48
N GLU A 413 -80.61 29.23 43.13
CA GLU A 413 -80.38 30.57 43.67
C GLU A 413 -79.81 31.55 42.63
N LEU A 414 -79.22 31.05 41.54
CA LEU A 414 -78.77 31.83 40.38
C LEU A 414 -79.91 32.48 39.60
N MET A 415 -81.14 31.97 39.76
CA MET A 415 -82.33 32.55 39.14
C MET A 415 -82.66 33.98 39.65
N HIS A 416 -82.14 34.36 40.83
CA HIS A 416 -82.24 35.72 41.37
C HIS A 416 -80.88 36.22 41.91
N PRO A 417 -79.97 36.64 41.01
CA PRO A 417 -78.55 36.78 41.32
C PRO A 417 -78.23 37.91 42.30
N ILE A 418 -79.01 39.00 42.31
CA ILE A 418 -78.69 40.18 43.13
C ILE A 418 -79.23 40.05 44.57
N GLN A 419 -80.35 39.34 44.76
CA GLN A 419 -80.97 39.17 46.08
C GLN A 419 -80.30 38.05 46.89
N ASN A 420 -79.89 36.94 46.26
CA ASN A 420 -79.27 35.80 46.95
C ASN A 420 -77.76 35.96 47.20
N LEU A 421 -77.10 36.92 46.56
CA LEU A 421 -75.71 37.26 46.87
C LEU A 421 -75.57 37.87 48.27
N LEU A 422 -76.62 38.56 48.75
CA LEU A 422 -76.66 39.23 50.06
C LEU A 422 -77.11 38.31 51.20
N SER A 423 -77.73 37.15 50.90
CA SER A 423 -78.16 36.15 51.90
C SER A 423 -77.08 35.15 52.31
N GLY A 424 -75.89 35.20 51.68
CA GLY A 424 -74.67 34.55 52.15
C GLY A 424 -74.44 33.09 51.72
N GLU A 425 -75.46 32.37 51.24
CA GLU A 425 -75.33 30.96 50.84
C GLU A 425 -74.76 30.80 49.40
N LEU A 426 -75.20 31.61 48.44
CA LEU A 426 -74.64 31.63 47.07
C LEU A 426 -73.17 32.05 47.04
N ALA A 427 -72.78 32.99 47.91
CA ALA A 427 -71.39 33.43 48.04
C ALA A 427 -70.46 32.30 48.53
N ARG A 428 -70.96 31.41 49.40
CA ARG A 428 -70.20 30.24 49.88
C ARG A 428 -70.03 29.18 48.79
N ALA A 429 -71.07 28.90 48.01
CA ALA A 429 -70.98 27.98 46.87
C ALA A 429 -69.98 28.47 45.80
N LEU A 430 -69.98 29.77 45.50
CA LEU A 430 -68.97 30.39 44.63
C LEU A 430 -67.55 30.28 45.20
N LEU A 431 -67.38 30.48 46.51
CA LEU A 431 -66.08 30.36 47.17
C LEU A 431 -65.52 28.93 47.06
N ILE A 432 -66.36 27.92 47.25
CA ILE A 432 -66.01 26.50 47.08
C ILE A 432 -65.57 26.22 45.64
N GLN A 433 -66.29 26.77 44.66
CA GLN A 433 -65.96 26.58 43.25
C GLN A 433 -64.62 27.24 42.87
N VAL A 434 -64.33 28.41 43.42
CA VAL A 434 -63.03 29.09 43.25
C VAL A 434 -61.90 28.28 43.90
N GLN A 435 -62.14 27.69 45.08
CA GLN A 435 -61.14 26.83 45.73
C GLN A 435 -60.89 25.52 44.98
N LYS A 436 -61.96 24.90 44.43
CA LYS A 436 -61.83 23.71 43.58
C LYS A 436 -61.07 24.03 42.30
N LEU A 437 -61.39 25.15 41.65
CA LEU A 437 -60.67 25.62 40.46
C LEU A 437 -59.19 25.87 40.75
N LYS A 438 -58.88 26.48 41.91
CA LYS A 438 -57.50 26.70 42.33
C LYS A 438 -56.74 25.38 42.50
N LEU A 439 -57.34 24.39 43.16
CA LEU A 439 -56.74 23.06 43.34
C LEU A 439 -56.49 22.36 42.00
N ASP A 440 -57.46 22.44 41.08
CA ASP A 440 -57.34 21.81 39.76
C ASP A 440 -56.24 22.50 38.92
N ILE A 441 -56.06 23.82 39.05
CA ILE A 441 -54.96 24.56 38.42
C ILE A 441 -53.61 24.19 39.05
N GLU A 442 -53.51 24.11 40.38
CA GLU A 442 -52.27 23.72 41.07
C GLU A 442 -51.85 22.30 40.71
N THR A 443 -52.81 21.37 40.62
CA THR A 443 -52.55 19.98 40.21
C THR A 443 -52.10 19.90 38.74
N ALA A 444 -52.79 20.61 37.84
CA ALA A 444 -52.39 20.67 36.43
C ALA A 444 -51.02 21.35 36.24
N MET A 445 -50.66 22.32 37.09
CA MET A 445 -49.36 22.99 37.06
C MET A 445 -48.21 22.04 37.42
N LEU A 446 -48.44 21.13 38.38
CA LEU A 446 -47.44 20.10 38.74
C LEU A 446 -47.23 19.08 37.61
N GLU A 447 -48.30 18.68 36.93
CA GLU A 447 -48.21 17.78 35.77
C GLU A 447 -47.50 18.46 34.59
N LEU A 448 -47.76 19.75 34.35
CA LEU A 448 -47.07 20.53 33.32
C LEU A 448 -45.57 20.71 33.61
N ASP A 449 -45.16 20.93 34.87
CA ASP A 449 -43.73 21.03 35.23
C ASP A 449 -42.98 19.72 34.92
N GLN A 450 -43.61 18.57 35.17
CA GLN A 450 -43.03 17.27 34.82
C GLN A 450 -42.90 17.05 33.31
N ILE A 451 -43.89 17.48 32.52
CA ILE A 451 -43.85 17.34 31.05
C ILE A 451 -42.80 18.29 30.45
N LEU A 452 -42.69 19.52 30.96
CA LEU A 452 -41.70 20.49 30.48
C LEU A 452 -40.27 20.02 30.77
N LYS A 453 -40.00 19.47 31.96
CA LYS A 453 -38.68 18.89 32.28
C LYS A 453 -38.32 17.69 31.41
N ALA A 454 -39.28 16.79 31.16
CA ALA A 454 -39.04 15.64 30.29
C ALA A 454 -38.67 16.07 28.86
N ASN A 455 -39.28 17.15 28.36
CA ASN A 455 -38.94 17.73 27.06
C ASN A 455 -37.58 18.43 27.05
N GLU A 456 -37.25 19.17 28.11
CA GLU A 456 -35.95 19.85 28.22
C GLU A 456 -34.78 18.88 28.16
N ILE A 457 -34.85 17.76 28.90
CA ILE A 457 -33.82 16.71 28.88
C ILE A 457 -33.70 16.09 27.48
N ASN A 458 -34.82 15.86 26.78
CA ASN A 458 -34.78 15.31 25.44
C ASN A 458 -34.11 16.26 24.43
N PHE A 459 -34.36 17.57 24.52
CA PHE A 459 -33.69 18.57 23.69
C PHE A 459 -32.20 18.71 24.02
N ALA A 460 -31.82 18.64 25.30
CA ALA A 460 -30.42 18.66 25.72
C ALA A 460 -29.64 17.45 25.18
N VAL A 461 -30.24 16.25 25.21
CA VAL A 461 -29.65 15.03 24.64
C VAL A 461 -29.55 15.13 23.10
N LEU A 462 -30.57 15.66 22.44
CA LEU A 462 -30.58 15.83 20.98
C LEU A 462 -29.50 16.82 20.51
N ALA A 463 -29.25 17.89 21.28
CA ALA A 463 -28.19 18.87 21.00
C ALA A 463 -26.76 18.30 21.19
N ALA A 464 -26.58 17.31 22.08
CA ALA A 464 -25.27 16.70 22.35
C ALA A 464 -24.86 15.60 21.34
N LEU A 465 -25.79 15.04 20.56
CA LEU A 465 -25.53 13.94 19.61
C LEU A 465 -24.47 14.27 18.54
N PRO A 466 -24.50 15.45 17.87
CA PRO A 466 -23.48 15.80 16.88
C PRO A 466 -22.05 15.85 17.47
N ALA A 467 -21.90 16.35 18.70
CA ALA A 467 -20.62 16.38 19.41
C ALA A 467 -20.08 14.97 19.66
N PHE A 468 -20.97 14.05 20.05
CA PHE A 468 -20.62 12.64 20.25
C PHE A 468 -20.11 11.97 18.97
N PHE A 469 -20.80 12.16 17.83
CA PHE A 469 -20.35 11.60 16.54
C PHE A 469 -18.99 12.15 16.09
N LEU A 470 -18.75 13.45 16.25
CA LEU A 470 -17.47 14.08 15.93
C LEU A 470 -16.33 13.52 16.80
N SER A 471 -16.57 13.33 18.09
CA SER A 471 -15.57 12.73 19.00
C SER A 471 -15.22 11.28 18.61
N LEU A 472 -16.20 10.50 18.16
CA LEU A 472 -16.04 9.11 17.77
C LEU A 472 -15.26 9.00 16.45
N LEU A 473 -15.49 9.93 15.51
CA LEU A 473 -14.71 10.06 14.28
C LEU A 473 -13.25 10.40 14.59
N LEU A 474 -13.00 11.35 15.49
CA LEU A 474 -11.64 11.73 15.91
C LEU A 474 -10.90 10.54 16.54
N LEU A 475 -11.57 9.78 17.41
CA LEU A 475 -11.03 8.57 18.02
C LEU A 475 -10.69 7.49 16.98
N MET A 476 -11.53 7.33 15.95
CA MET A 476 -11.24 6.42 14.85
C MET A 476 -9.99 6.82 14.06
N LEU A 477 -9.80 8.12 13.78
CA LEU A 477 -8.63 8.64 13.07
C LEU A 477 -7.34 8.46 13.88
N LEU A 478 -7.36 8.77 15.18
CA LEU A 478 -6.24 8.54 16.11
C LEU A 478 -5.85 7.06 16.16
N ARG A 479 -6.84 6.17 16.23
CA ARG A 479 -6.60 4.72 16.25
C ARG A 479 -6.00 4.21 14.94
N ALA A 480 -6.42 4.78 13.80
CA ALA A 480 -5.85 4.46 12.49
C ALA A 480 -4.39 4.93 12.37
N TRP A 481 -4.06 6.10 12.90
CA TRP A 481 -2.71 6.62 12.95
C TRP A 481 -1.80 5.76 13.84
N TYR A 482 -2.24 5.41 15.05
CA TYR A 482 -1.48 4.55 15.97
C TYR A 482 -1.23 3.13 15.41
N LYS A 483 -2.20 2.57 14.67
CA LYS A 483 -2.02 1.25 14.01
C LYS A 483 -0.95 1.25 12.91
N GLN A 484 -0.49 2.41 12.42
CA GLN A 484 0.54 2.50 11.39
C GLN A 484 1.87 1.83 11.82
N ASP A 485 2.19 1.78 13.13
CA ASP A 485 3.41 1.14 13.65
C ASP A 485 3.41 -0.39 13.49
N THR A 486 2.24 -1.03 13.49
CA THR A 486 2.10 -2.48 13.21
C THR A 486 2.51 -2.87 11.79
N ARG A 487 2.71 -1.89 10.89
CA ARG A 487 3.18 -2.10 9.52
C ARG A 487 4.61 -2.64 9.46
N ALA A 488 5.42 -2.42 10.50
CA ALA A 488 6.76 -3.01 10.62
C ALA A 488 6.70 -4.54 10.85
N GLU A 489 5.77 -5.00 11.69
CA GLU A 489 5.53 -6.44 11.90
C GLU A 489 5.02 -7.12 10.62
N GLY A 490 4.18 -6.43 9.86
CA GLY A 490 3.68 -6.90 8.55
C GLY A 490 4.80 -7.12 7.53
N LYS A 491 5.84 -6.28 7.53
CA LYS A 491 7.02 -6.44 6.64
C LYS A 491 7.81 -7.71 6.98
N GLY A 492 7.98 -8.03 8.27
CA GLY A 492 8.65 -9.26 8.71
C GLY A 492 7.87 -10.53 8.34
N ARG A 493 6.54 -10.50 8.45
CA ARG A 493 5.66 -11.59 7.99
C ARG A 493 5.73 -11.79 6.47
N ALA A 494 5.69 -10.71 5.69
CA ALA A 494 5.80 -10.77 4.23
C ALA A 494 7.15 -11.34 3.76
N ALA A 495 8.26 -10.93 4.39
CA ALA A 495 9.59 -11.44 4.06
C ALA A 495 9.76 -12.94 4.40
N ARG A 496 9.13 -13.43 5.49
CA ARG A 496 9.06 -14.86 5.80
C ARG A 496 8.25 -15.62 4.75
N LEU A 497 7.05 -15.13 4.42
CA LEU A 497 6.21 -15.75 3.39
C LEU A 497 6.96 -15.84 2.04
N GLN A 498 7.67 -14.79 1.65
CA GLN A 498 8.46 -14.79 0.42
C GLN A 498 9.55 -15.87 0.43
N ARG A 499 10.26 -16.07 1.54
CA ARG A 499 11.28 -17.14 1.65
C ARG A 499 10.67 -18.54 1.53
N ARG A 500 9.49 -18.76 2.12
CA ARG A 500 8.77 -20.04 1.99
C ARG A 500 8.33 -20.31 0.55
N LEU A 501 7.80 -19.28 -0.12
CA LEU A 501 7.45 -19.39 -1.53
C LEU A 501 8.66 -19.71 -2.41
N LEU A 502 9.87 -19.23 -2.05
CA LEU A 502 11.10 -19.61 -2.76
C LEU A 502 11.45 -21.09 -2.58
N VAL A 503 11.27 -21.67 -1.39
CA VAL A 503 11.50 -23.11 -1.15
C VAL A 503 10.54 -23.95 -1.99
N VAL A 504 9.26 -23.54 -2.07
CA VAL A 504 8.27 -24.20 -2.92
C VAL A 504 8.60 -24.03 -4.41
N GLU A 505 9.13 -22.86 -4.81
CA GLU A 505 9.59 -22.62 -6.19
C GLU A 505 10.77 -23.55 -6.54
N VAL A 506 11.72 -23.73 -5.62
CA VAL A 506 12.84 -24.68 -5.73
C VAL A 506 12.34 -26.13 -5.86
N GLU A 507 11.42 -26.55 -4.99
CA GLU A 507 10.84 -27.89 -5.02
C GLU A 507 10.17 -28.19 -6.39
N LYS A 508 9.34 -27.26 -6.86
CA LYS A 508 8.69 -27.38 -8.18
C LYS A 508 9.69 -27.40 -9.32
N ALA A 509 10.75 -26.60 -9.24
CA ALA A 509 11.79 -26.56 -10.26
C ALA A 509 12.57 -27.88 -10.32
N ILE A 510 12.85 -28.51 -9.17
CA ILE A 510 13.47 -29.86 -9.10
C ILE A 510 12.59 -30.90 -9.77
N MET A 511 11.29 -30.93 -9.45
CA MET A 511 10.35 -31.89 -10.06
C MET A 511 10.22 -31.68 -11.58
N GLN A 512 10.14 -30.41 -12.03
CA GLN A 512 10.06 -30.09 -13.45
C GLN A 512 11.33 -30.46 -14.21
N TYR A 513 12.50 -30.19 -13.62
CA TYR A 513 13.78 -30.59 -14.20
C TYR A 513 13.81 -32.11 -14.42
N GLN A 514 13.48 -32.91 -13.40
CA GLN A 514 13.45 -34.37 -13.51
C GLN A 514 12.47 -34.82 -14.61
N SER A 515 11.26 -34.25 -14.64
CA SER A 515 10.27 -34.59 -15.66
C SER A 515 10.76 -34.33 -17.10
N PHE A 516 11.56 -33.29 -17.33
CA PHE A 516 12.11 -33.02 -18.66
C PHE A 516 13.29 -33.94 -19.02
N VAL A 517 14.10 -34.31 -18.02
CA VAL A 517 15.15 -35.32 -18.16
C VAL A 517 14.54 -36.66 -18.55
N ASP A 518 13.48 -37.09 -17.86
CA ASP A 518 12.78 -38.35 -18.14
C ASP A 518 12.14 -38.37 -19.54
N GLN A 519 11.70 -37.21 -20.04
CA GLN A 519 11.14 -37.04 -21.39
C GLN A 519 12.19 -36.90 -22.50
N GLY A 520 13.49 -36.86 -22.17
CA GLY A 520 14.57 -36.65 -23.14
C GLY A 520 14.66 -35.24 -23.73
N ARG A 521 13.98 -34.25 -23.12
CA ARG A 521 13.96 -32.85 -23.60
C ARG A 521 15.12 -32.04 -23.01
N VAL A 522 16.32 -32.25 -23.53
CA VAL A 522 17.59 -31.72 -22.97
C VAL A 522 17.56 -30.19 -22.78
N LYS A 523 17.23 -29.41 -23.83
CA LYS A 523 17.23 -27.94 -23.77
C LYS A 523 16.25 -27.37 -22.73
N ASP A 524 15.09 -28.01 -22.58
CA ASP A 524 14.09 -27.60 -21.59
C ASP A 524 14.52 -27.97 -20.17
N ALA A 525 15.19 -29.12 -20.01
CA ALA A 525 15.79 -29.50 -18.74
C ALA A 525 16.88 -28.52 -18.31
N GLU A 526 17.81 -28.16 -19.21
CA GLU A 526 18.85 -27.15 -18.94
C GLU A 526 18.25 -25.80 -18.53
N CYS A 527 17.22 -25.34 -19.24
CA CYS A 527 16.50 -24.12 -18.89
C CYS A 527 15.91 -24.20 -17.46
N ARG A 528 15.24 -25.31 -17.11
CA ARG A 528 14.69 -25.50 -15.76
C ARG A 528 15.78 -25.60 -14.70
N PHE A 529 16.91 -26.22 -15.00
CA PHE A 529 18.05 -26.29 -14.09
C PHE A 529 18.65 -24.91 -13.83
N GLY A 530 18.83 -24.07 -14.86
CA GLY A 530 19.29 -22.69 -14.68
C GLY A 530 18.35 -21.83 -13.84
N LEU A 531 17.04 -22.05 -14.00
CA LEU A 531 16.02 -21.40 -13.17
C LEU A 531 16.03 -21.91 -11.72
N LEU A 532 16.29 -23.21 -11.52
CA LEU A 532 16.53 -23.78 -10.21
C LEU A 532 17.73 -23.09 -9.53
N LEU A 533 18.87 -22.98 -10.22
CA LEU A 533 20.06 -22.28 -9.70
C LEU A 533 19.77 -20.82 -9.35
N TYR A 534 19.01 -20.11 -10.18
CA TYR A 534 18.56 -18.75 -9.88
C TYR A 534 17.65 -18.69 -8.64
N SER A 535 16.69 -19.61 -8.51
CA SER A 535 15.80 -19.68 -7.34
C SER A 535 16.58 -20.00 -6.05
N LEU A 536 17.58 -20.87 -6.12
CA LEU A 536 18.52 -21.16 -5.03
C LEU A 536 19.38 -19.94 -4.67
N GLY A 537 19.90 -19.21 -5.66
CA GLY A 537 20.62 -17.96 -5.43
C GLY A 537 19.77 -16.89 -4.73
N ARG A 538 18.48 -16.80 -5.07
CA ARG A 538 17.53 -15.93 -4.35
C ARG A 538 17.26 -16.40 -2.92
N LEU A 539 17.11 -17.71 -2.71
CA LEU A 539 16.90 -18.29 -1.39
C LEU A 539 18.12 -18.06 -0.50
N TYR A 540 19.31 -18.25 -1.05
CA TYR A 540 20.59 -17.95 -0.39
C TYR A 540 20.63 -16.50 0.10
N HIS A 541 20.41 -15.53 -0.79
CA HIS A 541 20.46 -14.12 -0.41
C HIS A 541 19.34 -13.70 0.56
N ALA A 542 18.12 -14.22 0.36
CA ALA A 542 16.97 -13.89 1.20
C ALA A 542 17.11 -14.45 2.62
N SER A 543 17.77 -15.59 2.79
CA SER A 543 17.96 -16.24 4.08
C SER A 543 19.20 -15.76 4.83
N GLU A 544 20.26 -15.34 4.14
CA GLU A 544 21.57 -15.00 4.72
C GLU A 544 21.50 -14.11 5.97
N LYS A 545 20.86 -12.94 5.87
CA LYS A 545 20.84 -11.97 6.98
C LYS A 545 20.15 -12.53 8.23
N HIS A 546 19.09 -13.30 8.05
CA HIS A 546 18.30 -13.83 9.16
C HIS A 546 18.91 -15.09 9.74
N ALA A 547 19.38 -16.01 8.88
CA ALA A 547 20.07 -17.23 9.30
C ALA A 547 21.40 -16.93 10.01
N LYS A 548 22.08 -15.84 9.66
CA LYS A 548 23.26 -15.35 10.41
C LYS A 548 22.88 -14.81 11.80
N ALA A 549 21.70 -14.22 11.94
CA ALA A 549 21.23 -13.72 13.23
C ALA A 549 20.76 -14.86 14.16
N THR A 550 20.25 -15.97 13.61
CA THR A 550 19.82 -17.16 14.37
C THR A 550 20.94 -18.18 14.60
N GLY A 551 22.07 -18.07 13.90
CA GLY A 551 23.18 -19.04 13.96
C GLY A 551 23.02 -20.25 13.04
N GLU A 552 21.92 -20.33 12.27
CA GLU A 552 21.58 -21.45 11.39
C GLU A 552 22.31 -21.44 10.04
N TRP A 553 23.03 -20.35 9.73
CA TRP A 553 23.56 -20.09 8.40
C TRP A 553 24.47 -21.18 7.84
N LEU A 554 25.30 -21.81 8.67
CA LEU A 554 26.27 -22.81 8.20
C LEU A 554 25.56 -24.02 7.57
N TYR A 555 24.58 -24.60 8.27
CA TYR A 555 23.82 -25.75 7.82
C TYR A 555 22.88 -25.39 6.66
N LEU A 556 22.18 -24.25 6.76
CA LEU A 556 21.29 -23.80 5.70
C LEU A 556 22.06 -23.52 4.40
N ARG A 557 23.25 -22.94 4.49
CA ARG A 557 24.13 -22.73 3.34
C ARG A 557 24.52 -24.05 2.69
N GLN A 558 24.90 -25.05 3.47
CA GLN A 558 25.28 -26.36 2.95
C GLN A 558 24.09 -27.04 2.25
N ASP A 559 22.90 -27.00 2.87
CA ASP A 559 21.67 -27.54 2.29
C ASP A 559 21.33 -26.88 0.95
N ILE A 560 21.44 -25.55 0.86
CA ILE A 560 21.20 -24.79 -0.38
C ILE A 560 22.24 -25.16 -1.46
N LEU A 561 23.50 -25.38 -1.08
CA LEU A 561 24.56 -25.79 -2.00
C LEU A 561 24.34 -27.22 -2.51
N ASP A 562 23.96 -28.15 -1.64
CA ASP A 562 23.71 -29.54 -2.02
C ASP A 562 22.52 -29.66 -2.99
N LEU A 563 21.51 -28.80 -2.87
CA LEU A 563 20.42 -28.71 -3.85
C LEU A 563 20.87 -28.28 -5.25
N GLY A 564 21.95 -27.50 -5.33
CA GLY A 564 22.52 -27.02 -6.60
C GLY A 564 23.36 -28.06 -7.33
N LYS A 565 23.86 -29.09 -6.64
CA LYS A 565 24.73 -30.12 -7.23
C LYS A 565 24.00 -30.92 -8.31
N PRO A 566 24.53 -31.03 -9.53
CA PRO A 566 23.83 -31.74 -10.60
C PRO A 566 23.80 -33.25 -10.38
N GLY A 567 24.88 -33.84 -9.86
CA GLY A 567 24.99 -35.29 -9.61
C GLY A 567 24.15 -35.83 -8.45
N LEU A 568 23.52 -34.96 -7.63
CA LEU A 568 22.69 -35.42 -6.52
C LEU A 568 21.30 -35.86 -7.03
N PRO A 569 20.83 -37.09 -6.70
CA PRO A 569 19.57 -37.61 -7.21
C PRO A 569 18.38 -36.81 -6.65
N THR A 570 17.32 -36.73 -7.46
CA THR A 570 16.11 -35.94 -7.15
C THR A 570 15.46 -36.32 -5.82
N ARG A 571 15.50 -37.61 -5.43
CA ARG A 571 14.97 -38.08 -4.14
C ARG A 571 15.68 -37.42 -2.95
N ASP A 572 17.00 -37.26 -3.03
CA ASP A 572 17.78 -36.66 -1.96
C ASP A 572 17.62 -35.14 -1.94
N LYS A 573 17.52 -34.50 -3.11
CA LYS A 573 17.15 -33.08 -3.22
C LYS A 573 15.81 -32.79 -2.53
N LEU A 574 14.77 -33.58 -2.81
CA LEU A 574 13.46 -33.41 -2.18
C LEU A 574 13.50 -33.64 -0.65
N ARG A 575 14.32 -34.58 -0.18
CA ARG A 575 14.53 -34.79 1.27
C ARG A 575 15.17 -33.57 1.94
N ILE A 576 16.15 -32.94 1.29
CA ILE A 576 16.77 -31.70 1.78
C ILE A 576 15.75 -30.57 1.83
N THR A 577 14.95 -30.38 0.77
CA THR A 577 13.90 -29.35 0.74
C THR A 577 12.87 -29.55 1.85
N TRP A 578 12.44 -30.78 2.10
CA TRP A 578 11.52 -31.12 3.19
C TRP A 578 12.12 -30.85 4.57
N ARG A 579 13.42 -31.13 4.76
CA ARG A 579 14.15 -30.77 5.98
C ARG A 579 14.19 -29.25 6.16
N MET A 580 14.46 -28.51 5.09
CA MET A 580 14.56 -27.04 5.14
C MET A 580 13.26 -26.37 5.60
N GLU A 581 12.10 -26.90 5.19
CA GLU A 581 10.79 -26.37 5.62
C GLU A 581 10.51 -26.60 7.11
N ARG A 582 11.14 -27.61 7.73
CA ARG A 582 10.85 -28.03 9.11
C ARG A 582 11.85 -27.58 10.17
N VAL A 583 13.12 -27.43 9.79
CA VAL A 583 14.21 -27.27 10.78
C VAL A 583 14.58 -25.80 10.99
N TYR A 584 14.55 -24.96 9.94
CA TYR A 584 15.09 -23.61 10.03
C TYR A 584 14.02 -22.59 10.43
N ASP A 585 14.24 -21.89 11.56
CA ASP A 585 13.36 -20.83 12.08
C ASP A 585 13.13 -19.71 11.06
N CYS A 586 14.13 -19.48 10.20
CA CYS A 586 14.07 -18.50 9.14
C CYS A 586 13.00 -18.84 8.05
N LEU A 587 12.58 -20.10 7.97
CA LEU A 587 11.60 -20.65 7.02
C LEU A 587 10.30 -21.12 7.70
N LEU A 588 10.29 -21.30 9.01
CA LEU A 588 9.11 -21.74 9.77
C LEU A 588 8.02 -20.66 9.87
N PRO A 589 6.73 -21.07 9.95
CA PRO A 589 5.66 -20.15 10.32
C PRO A 589 5.89 -19.63 11.75
N THR A 590 5.53 -18.38 12.02
CA THR A 590 5.51 -17.87 13.40
C THR A 590 4.55 -18.74 14.20
N LEU A 591 5.07 -19.60 15.06
CA LEU A 591 4.31 -20.10 16.19
C LEU A 591 3.77 -18.85 16.89
N LYS A 592 2.44 -18.72 16.96
CA LYS A 592 1.84 -17.82 17.94
C LYS A 592 2.41 -18.28 19.27
N ARG A 593 3.38 -17.56 19.82
CA ARG A 593 3.61 -17.59 21.26
C ARG A 593 2.31 -17.05 21.83
N SER A 594 1.43 -17.98 22.20
CA SER A 594 0.20 -17.73 22.93
C SER A 594 0.53 -17.12 24.28
#